data_AF-A0A6L7IGP0-F1
#
_entry.id   AF-A0A6L7IGP0-F1
#
_cell.length_a   1.000
_cell.length_b   1.000
_cell.length_c   1.000
_cell.angle_alpha   90.00
_cell.angle_beta   90.00
_cell.angle_gamma   90.00
#
_symmetry.space_group_name_H-M   'P 1'
#
loop_
_entity.id
_entity.type
_entity.pdbx_description
1 polymer ?
#
loop_
_entity_poly.entity_id
_entity_poly.type
_entity_poly.pdbx_seq_one_letter_code
_entity_poly.pdbx_strand_id
1 'polypeptide(L)'
;MENNAETKVKKGLGEPNVIPTEVIQSQVDNYRNNQLMAINECMGMEDANAIWFDMVTLKKFIADIEKEAYEVDPEVRTEDLGIRFYYAAYPEDPQEPIPADYAKRHTLIMVPTKKKDDLNYDFNPYEDSSHALAVTLEVSGRAVAQNHGALIPPGNSIVESY
;
A
#
# COMPACT_ATOMS: atom_id res chain seq x y z
N MET A 1 -39.80 -33.28 -20.05
CA MET A 1 -38.63 -33.55 -19.19
C MET A 1 -37.92 -32.24 -19.05
N GLU A 2 -38.22 -31.51 -17.97
CA GLU A 2 -37.67 -30.19 -17.70
C GLU A 2 -36.29 -30.28 -17.06
N ASN A 3 -35.53 -29.22 -17.32
CA ASN A 3 -34.17 -28.91 -16.94
C ASN A 3 -33.82 -29.19 -15.47
N ASN A 4 -32.58 -29.61 -15.23
CA ASN A 4 -31.80 -29.15 -14.07
C ASN A 4 -30.32 -29.50 -14.23
N ALA A 5 -29.53 -28.54 -14.68
CA ALA A 5 -28.11 -28.48 -14.38
C ALA A 5 -27.83 -27.05 -13.93
N GLU A 6 -28.08 -26.84 -12.64
CA GLU A 6 -27.93 -25.59 -11.93
C GLU A 6 -26.50 -25.05 -12.05
N THR A 7 -26.46 -23.84 -12.57
CA THR A 7 -25.49 -22.77 -12.40
C THR A 7 -24.59 -22.96 -11.18
N LYS A 8 -23.31 -23.27 -11.40
CA LYS A 8 -22.25 -22.98 -10.43
C LYS A 8 -22.27 -21.48 -10.15
N VAL A 9 -22.83 -21.09 -9.02
CA VAL A 9 -22.80 -19.72 -8.50
C VAL A 9 -21.34 -19.35 -8.26
N LYS A 10 -20.74 -18.59 -9.18
CA LYS A 10 -19.57 -17.78 -8.86
C LYS A 10 -20.03 -16.83 -7.77
N LYS A 11 -19.55 -16.98 -6.54
CA LYS A 11 -19.69 -15.97 -5.47
C LYS A 11 -19.17 -14.66 -6.07
N GLY A 12 -20.11 -13.78 -6.46
CA GLY A 12 -19.80 -12.60 -7.26
C GLY A 12 -18.88 -11.67 -6.48
N LEU A 13 -17.84 -11.16 -7.14
CA LEU A 13 -17.21 -9.92 -6.69
C LEU A 13 -18.34 -8.89 -6.56
N GLY A 14 -18.40 -8.18 -5.43
CA GLY A 14 -19.39 -7.13 -5.22
C GLY A 14 -19.33 -6.06 -6.32
N GLU A 15 -20.32 -5.16 -6.35
CA GLU A 15 -20.25 -4.03 -7.28
C GLU A 15 -18.94 -3.25 -7.07
N PRO A 16 -18.27 -2.83 -8.16
CA PRO A 16 -17.05 -2.04 -8.04
C PRO A 16 -17.29 -0.76 -7.24
N ASN A 17 -16.31 -0.37 -6.44
CA ASN A 17 -16.28 0.98 -5.87
C ASN A 17 -16.00 1.97 -7.00
N VAL A 18 -16.90 2.94 -7.21
CA VAL A 18 -16.77 3.96 -8.26
C VAL A 18 -16.78 5.34 -7.62
N ILE A 19 -15.87 6.22 -8.07
CA ILE A 19 -15.79 7.62 -7.66
C ILE A 19 -15.98 8.48 -8.93
N PRO A 20 -16.80 9.54 -8.91
CA PRO A 20 -16.96 10.43 -10.06
C PRO A 20 -15.64 11.10 -10.47
N THR A 21 -15.41 11.25 -11.76
CA THR A 21 -14.14 11.77 -12.32
C THR A 21 -13.82 13.18 -11.85
N GLU A 22 -14.83 14.03 -11.72
CA GLU A 22 -14.71 15.40 -11.23
C GLU A 22 -14.26 15.45 -9.75
N VAL A 23 -14.66 14.45 -8.96
CA VAL A 23 -14.22 14.33 -7.56
C VAL A 23 -12.76 13.87 -7.51
N ILE A 24 -12.37 12.93 -8.36
CA ILE A 24 -10.97 12.48 -8.48
C ILE A 24 -10.08 13.66 -8.87
N GLN A 25 -10.42 14.37 -9.95
CA GLN A 25 -9.65 15.51 -10.44
C GLN A 25 -9.54 16.61 -9.36
N SER A 26 -10.66 16.99 -8.75
CA SER A 26 -10.64 18.02 -7.71
C SER A 26 -9.74 17.65 -6.53
N GLN A 27 -9.72 16.39 -6.09
CA GLN A 27 -8.85 15.95 -5.00
C GLN A 27 -7.37 15.93 -5.39
N VAL A 28 -7.05 15.47 -6.62
CA VAL A 28 -5.69 15.49 -7.15
C VAL A 28 -5.17 16.92 -7.28
N ASP A 29 -5.98 17.83 -7.84
CA ASP A 29 -5.63 19.24 -7.98
C ASP A 29 -5.44 19.91 -6.63
N ASN A 30 -6.29 19.60 -5.64
CA ASN A 30 -6.12 20.14 -4.29
C ASN A 30 -4.80 19.69 -3.65
N TYR A 31 -4.39 18.43 -3.83
CA TYR A 31 -3.09 17.98 -3.35
C TYR A 31 -1.93 18.69 -4.05
N ARG A 32 -1.96 18.73 -5.39
CA ARG A 32 -0.91 19.35 -6.22
C ARG A 32 -0.75 20.84 -5.92
N ASN A 33 -1.86 21.56 -5.80
CA ASN A 33 -1.87 23.01 -5.61
C ASN A 33 -1.66 23.47 -4.16
N ASN A 34 -1.70 22.57 -3.18
CA ASN A 34 -1.50 22.91 -1.77
C ASN A 34 -0.31 22.14 -1.17
N GLN A 35 -0.50 20.87 -0.81
CA GLN A 35 0.50 20.09 -0.08
C GLN A 35 1.79 19.93 -0.89
N LEU A 36 1.68 19.49 -2.15
CA LEU A 36 2.85 19.30 -3.01
C LEU A 36 3.57 20.62 -3.27
N MET A 37 2.83 21.71 -3.53
CA MET A 37 3.41 23.04 -3.69
C MET A 37 4.22 23.46 -2.45
N ALA A 38 3.64 23.31 -1.26
CA ALA A 38 4.31 23.65 0.00
C ALA A 38 5.58 22.80 0.24
N ILE A 39 5.52 21.51 -0.08
CA ILE A 39 6.68 20.60 0.01
C ILE A 39 7.77 21.07 -0.97
N ASN A 40 7.42 21.29 -2.23
CA ASN A 40 8.36 21.69 -3.28
C ASN A 40 9.04 23.03 -2.95
N GLU A 41 8.26 24.03 -2.51
CA GLU A 41 8.78 25.34 -2.11
C GLU A 41 9.71 25.25 -0.90
N CYS A 42 9.32 24.48 0.13
CA CYS A 42 10.11 24.35 1.35
C CYS A 42 11.40 23.55 1.14
N MET A 43 11.36 22.51 0.31
CA MET A 43 12.48 21.59 0.09
C MET A 43 13.35 21.98 -1.12
N GLY A 44 12.87 22.90 -1.97
CA GLY A 44 13.59 23.33 -3.17
C GLY A 44 13.75 22.21 -4.21
N MET A 45 12.75 21.32 -4.31
CA MET A 45 12.77 20.17 -5.21
C MET A 45 11.41 19.99 -5.89
N GLU A 46 11.37 19.17 -6.94
CA GLU A 46 10.13 18.63 -7.47
C GLU A 46 9.92 17.26 -6.86
N ASP A 47 8.94 17.14 -5.97
CA ASP A 47 8.64 15.92 -5.25
C ASP A 47 7.71 14.96 -6.04
N ALA A 48 7.69 13.69 -5.64
CA ALA A 48 6.79 12.70 -6.19
C ALA A 48 5.33 13.01 -5.81
N ASN A 49 4.42 12.92 -6.78
CA ASN A 49 3.00 13.22 -6.58
C ASN A 49 2.09 12.01 -6.75
N ALA A 50 2.62 10.91 -7.30
CA ALA A 50 1.94 9.64 -7.41
C ALA A 50 2.93 8.48 -7.28
N ILE A 51 2.39 7.32 -6.89
CA ILE A 51 3.12 6.05 -6.85
C ILE A 51 2.30 5.02 -7.60
N TRP A 52 2.96 4.32 -8.51
CA TRP A 52 2.36 3.24 -9.28
C TRP A 52 2.92 1.89 -8.87
N PHE A 53 2.04 0.90 -8.71
CA PHE A 53 2.42 -0.49 -8.50
C PHE A 53 1.79 -1.34 -9.58
N ASP A 54 2.54 -2.31 -10.10
CA ASP A 54 1.96 -3.31 -10.98
C ASP A 54 1.05 -4.27 -10.19
N MET A 55 0.02 -4.79 -10.86
CA MET A 55 -0.97 -5.66 -10.25
C MET A 55 -0.40 -6.99 -9.77
N VAL A 56 0.72 -7.46 -10.33
CA VAL A 56 1.35 -8.72 -9.91
C VAL A 56 1.99 -8.53 -8.54
N THR A 57 2.75 -7.45 -8.37
CA THR A 57 3.35 -7.06 -7.08
C THR A 57 2.29 -6.86 -6.00
N LEU A 58 1.23 -6.10 -6.26
CA LEU A 58 0.16 -5.88 -5.27
C LEU A 58 -0.55 -7.18 -4.88
N LYS A 59 -0.92 -8.01 -5.86
CA LYS A 59 -1.57 -9.30 -5.57
C LYS A 59 -0.68 -10.25 -4.80
N LYS A 60 0.61 -10.32 -5.17
CA LYS A 60 1.59 -11.13 -4.45
C LYS A 60 1.72 -10.64 -3.01
N PHE A 61 1.84 -9.34 -2.78
CA PHE A 61 1.96 -8.79 -1.45
C PHE A 61 0.73 -9.10 -0.58
N ILE A 62 -0.48 -8.96 -1.13
CA ILE A 62 -1.72 -9.35 -0.43
C ILE A 62 -1.70 -10.86 -0.09
N ALA A 63 -1.34 -11.72 -1.06
CA ALA A 63 -1.28 -13.16 -0.84
C ALA A 63 -0.21 -13.56 0.21
N ASP A 64 0.93 -12.88 0.21
CA ASP A 64 1.98 -13.08 1.22
C ASP A 64 1.45 -12.69 2.61
N ILE A 65 0.72 -11.58 2.75
CA ILE A 65 0.10 -11.19 4.03
C ILE A 65 -0.86 -12.27 4.53
N GLU A 66 -1.77 -12.74 3.68
CA GLU A 66 -2.75 -13.77 4.05
C GLU A 66 -2.06 -15.07 4.47
N LYS A 67 -1.06 -15.51 3.70
CA LYS A 67 -0.28 -16.72 3.99
C LYS A 67 0.42 -16.62 5.34
N GLU A 68 1.21 -15.57 5.55
CA GLU A 68 2.03 -15.44 6.76
C GLU A 68 1.15 -15.19 8.00
N ALA A 69 0.03 -14.47 7.86
CA ALA A 69 -0.94 -14.31 8.93
C ALA A 69 -1.56 -15.66 9.35
N TYR A 70 -1.90 -16.52 8.38
CA TYR A 70 -2.45 -17.85 8.66
C TYR A 70 -1.41 -18.80 9.29
N GLU A 71 -0.13 -18.69 8.91
CA GLU A 71 0.94 -19.47 9.54
C GLU A 71 1.11 -19.12 11.03
N VAL A 72 0.89 -17.86 11.41
CA VAL A 72 0.98 -17.39 12.80
C VAL A 72 -0.31 -17.64 13.60
N ASP A 73 -1.47 -17.43 12.97
CA ASP A 73 -2.79 -17.63 13.58
C ASP A 73 -3.73 -18.33 12.59
N PRO A 74 -3.89 -19.67 12.70
CA PRO A 74 -4.75 -20.43 11.80
C PRO A 74 -6.24 -20.04 11.83
N GLU A 75 -6.70 -19.30 12.85
CA GLU A 75 -8.08 -18.85 12.97
C GLU A 75 -8.28 -17.43 12.38
N VAL A 76 -7.21 -16.80 11.87
CA VAL A 76 -7.31 -15.48 11.25
C VAL A 76 -8.18 -15.54 10.00
N ARG A 77 -9.06 -14.55 9.85
CA ARG A 77 -9.90 -14.41 8.66
C ARG A 77 -9.39 -13.24 7.83
N THR A 78 -9.53 -13.33 6.51
CA THR A 78 -9.14 -12.26 5.59
C THR A 78 -9.81 -10.93 5.96
N GLU A 79 -11.04 -10.95 6.48
CA GLU A 79 -11.77 -9.73 6.89
C GLU A 79 -11.16 -9.03 8.11
N ASP A 80 -10.31 -9.72 8.87
CA ASP A 80 -9.57 -9.18 10.00
C ASP A 80 -8.18 -8.65 9.57
N LEU A 81 -7.82 -8.79 8.29
CA LEU A 81 -6.56 -8.30 7.72
C LEU A 81 -6.77 -7.01 6.94
N GLY A 82 -5.70 -6.22 6.85
CA GLY A 82 -5.68 -4.99 6.07
C GLY A 82 -4.27 -4.56 5.70
N ILE A 83 -4.18 -3.42 5.02
CA ILE A 83 -2.91 -2.78 4.68
C ILE A 83 -3.00 -1.32 5.11
N ARG A 84 -2.03 -0.88 5.91
CA ARG A 84 -1.81 0.53 6.22
C ARG A 84 -0.77 1.10 5.29
N PHE A 85 -1.06 2.26 4.74
CA PHE A 85 -0.13 3.03 3.92
C PHE A 85 0.46 4.15 4.79
N TYR A 86 1.76 4.09 5.05
CA TYR A 86 2.49 5.18 5.69
C TYR A 86 3.06 6.11 4.63
N TYR A 87 2.76 7.40 4.74
CA TYR A 87 3.54 8.43 4.04
C TYR A 87 4.97 8.42 4.58
N ALA A 88 5.93 8.25 3.68
CA ALA A 88 7.34 8.15 3.98
C ALA A 88 8.13 8.99 2.98
N ALA A 89 9.44 9.10 3.20
CA ALA A 89 10.35 9.73 2.25
C ALA A 89 11.61 8.89 2.13
N TYR A 90 12.21 8.90 0.95
CA TYR A 90 13.54 8.36 0.76
C TYR A 90 14.59 9.21 1.50
N PRO A 91 15.69 8.62 1.96
CA PRO A 91 16.76 9.37 2.61
C PRO A 91 17.37 10.40 1.64
N GLU A 92 18.10 11.36 2.19
CA GLU A 92 18.87 12.33 1.41
C GLU A 92 19.96 11.67 0.55
N ASP A 93 20.63 10.65 1.11
CA ASP A 93 21.66 9.87 0.44
C ASP A 93 21.21 8.40 0.30
N PRO A 94 20.31 8.08 -0.65
CA PRO A 94 19.86 6.71 -0.86
C PRO A 94 21.03 5.81 -1.26
N GLN A 95 20.99 4.57 -0.76
CA GLN A 95 21.95 3.53 -1.08
C GLN A 95 21.30 2.52 -2.03
N GLU A 96 22.13 1.86 -2.83
CA GLU A 96 21.70 0.75 -3.69
C GLU A 96 20.84 -0.25 -2.88
N PRO A 97 19.68 -0.68 -3.41
CA PRO A 97 19.23 -0.56 -4.80
C PRO A 97 18.39 0.70 -5.12
N ILE A 98 18.32 1.68 -4.22
CA ILE A 98 17.48 2.88 -4.42
C ILE A 98 18.26 3.89 -5.28
N PRO A 99 17.73 4.28 -6.45
CA PRO A 99 18.38 5.26 -7.32
C PRO A 99 18.56 6.63 -6.64
N ALA A 100 19.65 7.34 -6.98
CA ALA A 100 19.95 8.65 -6.40
C ALA A 100 18.88 9.72 -6.69
N ASP A 101 18.18 9.62 -7.81
CA ASP A 101 17.09 10.55 -8.18
C ASP A 101 15.82 10.35 -7.34
N TYR A 102 15.76 9.33 -6.49
CA TYR A 102 14.71 9.14 -5.49
C TYR A 102 14.98 9.90 -4.20
N ALA A 103 16.18 10.47 -4.02
CA ALA A 103 16.58 11.17 -2.81
C ALA A 103 15.53 12.19 -2.36
N LYS A 104 15.18 12.13 -1.06
CA LYS A 104 14.19 13.00 -0.38
C LYS A 104 12.76 12.92 -0.88
N ARG A 105 12.47 12.21 -1.98
CA ARG A 105 11.12 12.14 -2.54
C ARG A 105 10.18 11.40 -1.61
N HIS A 106 8.92 11.84 -1.58
CA HIS A 106 7.84 11.12 -0.94
C HIS A 106 7.69 9.72 -1.54
N THR A 107 7.41 8.77 -0.66
CA THR A 107 7.05 7.40 -0.99
C THR A 107 5.97 6.91 -0.02
N LEU A 108 5.53 5.67 -0.20
CA LEU A 108 4.63 4.98 0.70
C LEU A 108 5.26 3.67 1.17
N ILE A 109 5.05 3.33 2.44
CA ILE A 109 5.34 1.99 2.95
C ILE A 109 4.01 1.31 3.29
N MET A 110 3.74 0.20 2.60
CA MET A 110 2.61 -0.66 2.89
C MET A 110 2.98 -1.63 4.01
N VAL A 111 2.22 -1.59 5.10
CA VAL A 111 2.41 -2.45 6.27
C VAL A 111 1.14 -3.27 6.49
N PRO A 112 1.23 -4.60 6.67
CA PRO A 112 0.08 -5.44 6.97
C PRO A 112 -0.52 -5.02 8.31
N THR A 113 -1.85 -5.12 8.42
CA THR A 113 -2.54 -4.90 9.69
C THR A 113 -3.42 -6.06 10.04
N LYS A 114 -3.58 -6.31 11.34
CA LYS A 114 -4.53 -7.28 11.89
C LYS A 114 -5.48 -6.58 12.88
N LYS A 115 -6.76 -6.91 12.78
CA LYS A 115 -7.80 -6.41 13.67
C LYS A 115 -7.77 -7.17 15.01
N LYS A 116 -7.81 -6.43 16.11
CA LYS A 116 -8.00 -6.95 17.47
C LYS A 116 -8.78 -5.93 18.29
N ASP A 117 -9.81 -6.36 19.01
CA ASP A 117 -10.64 -5.47 19.86
C ASP A 117 -11.13 -4.20 19.13
N ASP A 118 -11.58 -4.36 17.87
CA ASP A 118 -12.01 -3.29 16.96
C ASP A 118 -10.94 -2.28 16.51
N LEU A 119 -9.69 -2.51 16.85
CA LEU A 119 -8.55 -1.70 16.42
C LEU A 119 -7.70 -2.44 15.37
N ASN A 120 -7.21 -1.69 14.38
CA ASN A 120 -6.28 -2.22 13.38
C ASN A 120 -4.84 -1.96 13.84
N TYR A 121 -4.08 -3.02 14.04
CA TYR A 121 -2.69 -2.95 14.48
C TYR A 121 -1.75 -3.40 13.38
N ASP A 122 -0.61 -2.73 13.27
CA ASP A 122 0.45 -3.17 12.36
C ASP A 122 0.95 -4.55 12.80
N PHE A 123 0.97 -5.48 11.84
CA PHE A 123 1.25 -6.88 12.05
C PHE A 123 2.54 -7.26 11.32
N ASN A 124 3.50 -7.80 12.07
CA ASN A 124 4.71 -8.40 11.52
C ASN A 124 4.71 -9.91 11.85
N PRO A 125 4.56 -10.80 10.85
CA PRO A 125 4.53 -12.25 11.11
C PRO A 125 5.88 -12.82 11.56
N TYR A 126 6.97 -12.04 11.46
CA TYR A 126 8.31 -12.45 11.89
C TYR A 126 8.66 -12.07 13.33
N GLU A 127 7.70 -11.55 14.10
CA GLU A 127 7.87 -11.25 15.53
C GLU A 127 7.27 -12.37 16.39
N ASP A 128 8.09 -12.93 17.28
CA ASP A 128 7.67 -14.00 18.19
C ASP A 128 6.65 -13.47 19.23
N SER A 129 5.41 -13.93 19.09
CA SER A 129 4.32 -13.98 20.07
C SER A 129 4.45 -13.09 21.33
N SER A 130 4.01 -11.83 21.21
CA SER A 130 3.32 -11.03 22.26
C SER A 130 3.37 -9.52 21.98
N HIS A 131 4.25 -9.09 21.08
CA HIS A 131 4.55 -7.67 20.80
C HIS A 131 4.37 -7.29 19.32
N ALA A 132 3.59 -8.06 18.55
CA ALA A 132 3.24 -7.78 17.15
C ALA A 132 2.27 -6.59 17.00
N LEU A 133 2.52 -5.51 17.75
CA LEU A 133 1.78 -4.27 17.85
C LEU A 133 2.81 -3.15 17.73
N ALA A 134 2.90 -2.60 16.53
CA ALA A 134 3.90 -1.65 16.05
C ALA A 134 5.20 -2.32 15.59
N VAL A 135 5.54 -2.06 14.32
CA VAL A 135 6.88 -2.25 13.75
C VAL A 135 7.86 -1.46 14.62
N THR A 136 8.32 -2.06 15.70
CA THR A 136 9.39 -1.51 16.52
C THR A 136 10.68 -1.99 15.88
N LEU A 137 11.57 -1.05 15.57
CA LEU A 137 12.90 -1.31 14.98
C LEU A 137 13.75 -2.32 15.78
N GLU A 138 13.30 -2.71 16.98
CA GLU A 138 14.06 -3.51 17.94
C GLU A 138 13.87 -5.03 17.80
N VAL A 139 12.93 -5.53 16.98
CA VAL A 139 12.66 -6.97 16.91
C VAL A 139 12.70 -7.48 15.46
N SER A 140 13.65 -8.37 15.18
CA SER A 140 13.80 -9.20 13.96
C SER A 140 14.55 -8.61 12.74
N GLY A 141 14.73 -7.29 12.61
CA GLY A 141 15.48 -6.71 11.47
C GLY A 141 14.88 -7.03 10.09
N ARG A 142 13.67 -7.61 10.05
CA ARG A 142 12.90 -8.00 8.87
C ARG A 142 11.41 -7.81 9.19
N ALA A 143 10.70 -7.17 8.29
CA ALA A 143 9.25 -7.00 8.36
C ALA A 143 8.64 -7.33 6.99
N VAL A 144 7.42 -7.86 6.99
CA VAL A 144 6.61 -7.89 5.77
C VAL A 144 6.16 -6.47 5.49
N ALA A 145 6.72 -5.85 4.44
CA ALA A 145 6.35 -4.53 3.99
C ALA A 145 6.64 -4.39 2.49
N GLN A 146 5.92 -3.48 1.83
CA GLN A 146 6.12 -3.16 0.41
C GLN A 146 6.32 -1.64 0.25
N ASN A 147 7.44 -1.24 -0.34
CA ASN A 147 7.77 0.17 -0.63
C ASN A 147 8.02 0.41 -2.14
N HIS A 148 8.40 -0.62 -2.93
CA HIS A 148 8.78 -0.37 -4.32
C HIS A 148 7.55 -0.27 -5.24
N GLY A 149 7.12 0.95 -5.51
CA GLY A 149 6.35 1.32 -6.70
C GLY A 149 7.19 2.28 -7.56
N ALA A 150 6.77 2.54 -8.79
CA ALA A 150 7.38 3.61 -9.58
C ALA A 150 6.84 4.97 -9.08
N LEU A 151 7.72 5.84 -8.59
CA LEU A 151 7.35 7.21 -8.27
C LEU A 151 7.16 8.02 -9.54
N ILE A 152 6.25 8.99 -9.52
CA ILE A 152 6.03 9.93 -10.61
C ILE A 152 6.11 11.34 -10.04
N PRO A 153 7.15 12.13 -10.37
CA PRO A 153 8.49 11.74 -10.90
C PRO A 153 9.35 10.92 -9.90
N PRO A 154 10.44 10.23 -10.34
CA PRO A 154 11.15 10.37 -11.62
C PRO A 154 10.75 9.35 -12.70
N GLY A 155 9.85 8.41 -12.41
CA GLY A 155 9.27 7.51 -13.42
C GLY A 155 8.46 8.26 -14.47
N ASN A 156 8.28 7.65 -15.65
CA ASN A 156 7.56 8.27 -16.75
C ASN A 156 6.05 8.38 -16.45
N SER A 157 5.50 9.59 -16.61
CA SER A 157 4.07 9.94 -16.50
C SER A 157 3.25 9.50 -17.74
N ILE A 158 3.41 8.26 -18.23
CA ILE A 158 2.93 7.91 -19.59
C ILE A 158 1.40 8.01 -19.72
N VAL A 159 0.63 8.00 -18.63
CA VAL A 159 -0.84 8.14 -18.68
C VAL A 159 -1.42 8.82 -17.43
N GLU A 160 -0.86 9.94 -16.98
CA GLU A 160 -1.62 10.80 -16.06
C GLU A 160 -2.59 11.65 -16.86
N SER A 161 -3.82 11.18 -17.02
CA SER A 161 -4.94 12.03 -17.44
C SER A 161 -5.89 12.20 -16.27
N TYR A 162 -5.56 13.11 -15.34
CA TYR A 162 -6.44 14.07 -14.67
C TYR A 162 -5.59 15.20 -14.07
#